data_AF-A0A660TI99-F1
#
_entry.id   AF-A0A660TI99-F1
#
_cell.length_a   1.000
_cell.length_b   1.000
_cell.length_c   1.000
_cell.angle_alpha   90.00
_cell.angle_beta   90.00
_cell.angle_gamma   90.00
#
_symmetry.space_group_name_H-M   'P 1'
#
loop_
_entity.id
_entity.type
_entity.pdbx_description
1 polymer ?
#
loop_
_entity_poly.entity_id
_entity_poly.type
_entity_poly.pdbx_seq_one_letter_code
_entity_poly.pdbx_strand_id
1 'polypeptide(L)'
;MQHKYNNKKRGEDNLLSTFLRLPVRNLETRINELEKDIRCRQKIKDDILTNLGSRRLQLEDKIWHMRYIGLTNPRLDNLGVLGQLIMIEKQISNEITSCFKDVIELKEKLNQFREELESTRQKLKLMDFKV
;
A
#
# COMPACT_ATOMS: atom_id res chain seq x y z
N MET A 1 17.16 59.77 21.79
CA MET A 1 17.36 58.38 22.26
C MET A 1 16.51 57.47 21.38
N GLN A 2 17.15 56.63 20.58
CA GLN A 2 16.51 55.83 19.52
C GLN A 2 16.00 54.46 20.04
N HIS A 3 14.78 54.15 19.64
CA HIS A 3 14.14 52.85 19.38
C HIS A 3 14.61 51.60 20.15
N LYS A 4 13.81 51.22 21.17
CA LYS A 4 13.70 49.83 21.69
C LYS A 4 12.34 49.23 21.30
N TYR A 5 12.10 48.97 20.02
CA TYR A 5 10.94 48.18 19.56
C TYR A 5 11.30 47.39 18.31
N ASN A 6 12.08 46.31 18.43
CA ASN A 6 12.34 45.43 17.28
C ASN A 6 12.35 43.93 17.57
N ASN A 7 12.20 43.48 18.82
CA ASN A 7 12.28 42.05 19.15
C ASN A 7 10.93 41.32 19.25
N LYS A 8 9.79 42.02 19.39
CA LYS A 8 8.48 41.37 19.50
C LYS A 8 7.94 40.83 18.16
N LYS A 9 8.17 41.54 17.06
CA LYS A 9 7.68 41.15 15.72
C LYS A 9 8.32 39.86 15.19
N ARG A 10 9.63 39.65 15.44
CA ARG A 10 10.37 38.45 15.01
C ARG A 10 9.83 37.12 15.58
N GLY A 11 9.19 37.14 16.75
CA GLY A 11 8.62 35.93 17.36
C GLY A 11 7.26 35.55 16.76
N GLU A 12 6.44 36.55 16.44
CA GLU A 12 5.12 36.37 15.83
C GLU A 12 5.23 35.92 14.36
N ASP A 13 6.17 36.47 13.60
CA ASP A 13 6.44 36.07 12.20
C ASP A 13 6.92 34.61 12.08
N ASN A 14 7.69 34.14 13.07
CA ASN A 14 8.15 32.74 13.14
C ASN A 14 7.02 31.76 13.53
N LEU A 15 6.10 32.17 14.40
CA LEU A 15 4.91 31.38 14.71
C LEU A 15 3.98 31.31 13.50
N LEU A 16 3.71 32.44 12.84
CA LEU A 16 2.82 32.51 11.68
C LEU A 16 3.33 31.64 10.52
N SER A 17 4.62 31.70 10.21
CA SER A 17 5.24 30.86 9.18
C SER A 17 5.23 29.37 9.54
N THR A 18 5.30 29.02 10.82
CA THR A 18 5.15 27.63 11.28
C THR A 18 3.71 27.16 11.13
N PHE A 19 2.72 27.98 11.49
CA PHE A 19 1.29 27.69 11.34
C PHE A 19 0.89 27.54 9.86
N LEU A 20 1.40 28.39 8.98
CA LEU A 20 1.16 28.32 7.53
C LEU A 20 1.73 27.04 6.91
N ARG A 21 2.75 26.42 7.52
CA ARG A 21 3.35 25.15 7.07
C ARG A 21 2.66 23.89 7.62
N LEU A 22 1.81 24.01 8.64
CA LEU A 22 1.10 22.86 9.24
C LEU A 22 0.23 22.08 8.23
N PRO A 23 -0.57 22.74 7.35
CA PRO A 23 -1.37 22.02 6.36
C PRO A 23 -0.52 21.19 5.39
N VAL A 24 0.63 21.72 4.97
CA VAL A 24 1.59 21.02 4.10
C VAL A 24 2.18 19.81 4.80
N ARG A 25 2.65 19.98 6.05
CA ARG A 25 3.19 18.87 6.86
C ARG A 25 2.16 17.78 7.13
N ASN A 26 0.90 18.14 7.37
CA ASN A 26 -0.19 17.19 7.57
C ASN A 26 -0.45 16.37 6.30
N LEU A 27 -0.47 17.01 5.13
CA LEU A 27 -0.63 16.33 3.85
C LEU A 27 0.57 15.43 3.53
N GLU A 28 1.79 15.88 3.78
CA GLU A 28 3.01 15.07 3.62
C GLU A 28 2.98 13.83 4.53
N THR A 29 2.50 13.99 5.77
CA THR A 29 2.36 12.87 6.72
C THR A 29 1.34 11.85 6.21
N ARG A 30 0.17 12.31 5.75
CA ARG A 30 -0.86 11.43 5.16
C ARG A 30 -0.40 10.71 3.90
N ILE A 31 0.37 11.38 3.03
CA ILE A 31 0.97 10.74 1.85
C ILE A 31 1.93 9.64 2.29
N ASN A 32 2.80 9.91 3.26
CA ASN A 32 3.75 8.93 3.78
C ASN A 32 3.05 7.72 4.41
N GLU A 33 1.93 7.93 5.10
CA GLU A 33 1.09 6.86 5.65
C GLU A 33 0.48 6.01 4.54
N LEU A 34 -0.15 6.62 3.52
CA LEU A 34 -0.71 5.89 2.38
C LEU A 34 0.36 5.08 1.62
N GLU A 35 1.56 5.63 1.43
CA GLU A 35 2.66 4.90 0.80
C GLU A 35 3.13 3.71 1.65
N LYS A 36 3.06 3.81 2.99
CA LYS A 36 3.30 2.67 3.88
C LYS A 36 2.20 1.63 3.75
N ASP A 37 0.94 2.04 3.68
CA ASP A 37 -0.20 1.14 3.54
C ASP A 37 -0.15 0.35 2.23
N ILE A 38 0.18 1.02 1.11
CA ILE A 38 0.39 0.35 -0.18
C ILE A 38 1.47 -0.72 -0.08
N ARG A 39 2.64 -0.36 0.50
CA ARG A 39 3.75 -1.31 0.68
C ARG A 39 3.37 -2.47 1.60
N CYS A 40 2.64 -2.20 2.68
CA CYS A 40 2.16 -3.21 3.61
C CYS A 40 1.22 -4.19 2.91
N ARG A 41 0.24 -3.69 2.16
CA ARG A 41 -0.73 -4.52 1.43
C ARG A 41 -0.06 -5.41 0.38
N GLN A 42 0.92 -4.87 -0.34
CA GLN A 42 1.71 -5.62 -1.31
C GLN A 42 2.52 -6.74 -0.64
N LYS A 43 3.18 -6.43 0.49
CA LYS A 43 3.93 -7.42 1.27
C LYS A 43 3.03 -8.56 1.76
N ILE A 44 1.86 -8.23 2.32
CA ILE A 44 0.88 -9.24 2.76
C ILE A 44 0.47 -10.15 1.59
N LYS A 45 0.19 -9.56 0.42
CA LYS A 45 -0.14 -10.33 -0.79
C LYS A 45 1.01 -11.26 -1.17
N ASP A 46 2.26 -10.78 -1.16
CA ASP A 46 3.43 -11.60 -1.50
C ASP A 46 3.63 -12.76 -0.51
N ASP A 47 3.44 -12.53 0.80
CA ASP A 47 3.52 -13.56 1.84
C ASP A 47 2.43 -14.63 1.64
N ILE A 48 1.19 -14.22 1.35
CA ILE A 48 0.07 -15.13 1.06
C ILE A 48 0.36 -15.96 -0.21
N LEU A 49 0.79 -15.32 -1.29
CA LEU A 49 1.09 -16.01 -2.55
C LEU A 49 2.25 -17.00 -2.39
N THR A 50 3.26 -16.67 -1.59
CA THR A 50 4.38 -17.58 -1.30
C THR A 50 3.90 -18.83 -0.55
N ASN A 51 3.02 -18.66 0.44
CA ASN A 51 2.44 -19.77 1.18
C ASN A 51 1.54 -20.66 0.29
N LEU A 52 0.64 -20.04 -0.47
CA LEU A 52 -0.24 -20.75 -1.41
C LEU A 52 0.56 -21.47 -2.50
N GLY A 53 1.62 -20.84 -3.03
CA GLY A 53 2.52 -21.45 -4.01
C GLY A 53 3.25 -22.67 -3.45
N SER A 54 3.75 -22.58 -2.22
CA SER A 54 4.38 -23.72 -1.53
C SER A 54 3.41 -24.88 -1.35
N ARG A 55 2.17 -24.59 -0.93
CA ARG A 55 1.13 -25.60 -0.78
C ARG A 55 0.70 -26.21 -2.12
N ARG A 56 0.65 -25.41 -3.19
CA ARG A 56 0.37 -25.88 -4.54
C ARG A 56 1.42 -26.89 -5.00
N LEU A 57 2.70 -26.55 -4.87
CA LEU A 57 3.81 -27.45 -5.22
C LEU A 57 3.74 -28.78 -4.47
N GLN A 58 3.42 -28.76 -3.17
CA GLN A 58 3.24 -29.99 -2.39
C GLN A 58 2.07 -30.86 -2.90
N LEU A 59 0.99 -30.26 -3.37
CA LEU A 59 -0.15 -31.01 -3.93
C LEU A 59 0.16 -31.55 -5.32
N GLU A 60 0.85 -30.77 -6.16
CA GLU A 60 1.36 -31.23 -7.45
C GLU A 60 2.30 -32.43 -7.27
N ASP A 61 3.23 -32.37 -6.31
CA ASP A 61 4.14 -33.47 -5.98
C ASP A 61 3.37 -34.71 -5.50
N LYS A 62 2.35 -34.54 -4.64
CA LYS A 62 1.46 -35.64 -4.24
C LYS A 62 0.73 -36.26 -5.44
N ILE A 63 0.23 -35.46 -6.37
CA ILE A 63 -0.41 -35.98 -7.60
C ILE A 63 0.60 -36.77 -8.42
N TRP A 64 1.83 -36.26 -8.58
CA TRP A 64 2.90 -36.95 -9.29
C TRP A 64 3.25 -38.29 -8.63
N HIS A 65 3.43 -38.29 -7.31
CA HIS A 65 3.73 -39.51 -6.55
C HIS A 65 2.58 -40.53 -6.63
N MET A 66 1.33 -40.08 -6.52
CA MET A 66 0.15 -40.95 -6.69
C MET A 66 0.02 -41.49 -8.11
N ARG A 67 0.38 -40.73 -9.16
CA ARG A 67 0.41 -41.23 -10.54
C ARG A 67 1.51 -42.26 -10.73
N TYR A 68 2.68 -42.02 -10.15
CA TYR A 68 3.81 -42.94 -10.19
C TYR A 68 3.48 -44.27 -9.50
N ILE A 69 2.90 -44.22 -8.29
CA ILE A 69 2.43 -45.41 -7.57
C ILE A 69 1.20 -46.01 -8.24
N GLY A 70 0.28 -45.20 -8.76
CA GLY A 70 -0.98 -45.60 -9.38
C GLY A 70 -0.82 -46.40 -10.69
N LEU A 71 0.34 -46.32 -11.35
CA LEU A 71 0.72 -47.29 -12.38
C LEU A 71 0.73 -48.75 -11.87
N THR A 72 0.82 -48.96 -10.55
CA THR A 72 0.69 -50.27 -9.89
C THR A 72 -0.69 -50.55 -9.30
N ASN A 73 -1.60 -49.56 -9.23
CA ASN A 73 -2.96 -49.76 -8.72
C ASN A 73 -3.96 -48.70 -9.28
N PRO A 74 -4.87 -49.07 -10.21
CA PRO A 74 -5.66 -48.12 -11.02
C PRO A 74 -6.85 -47.44 -10.31
N ARG A 75 -7.02 -47.61 -8.99
CA ARG A 75 -8.20 -47.13 -8.24
C ARG A 75 -7.97 -45.92 -7.34
N LEU A 76 -6.83 -45.22 -7.43
CA LEU A 76 -6.61 -44.04 -6.58
C LEU A 76 -7.47 -42.85 -7.04
N ASP A 77 -8.46 -42.52 -6.19
CA ASP A 77 -9.35 -41.37 -6.33
C ASP A 77 -8.58 -40.04 -6.16
N ASN A 78 -8.17 -39.47 -7.30
CA ASN A 78 -7.44 -38.19 -7.36
C ASN A 78 -8.31 -36.95 -7.12
N LEU A 79 -9.63 -37.12 -6.97
CA LEU A 79 -10.61 -36.04 -6.88
C LEU A 79 -10.37 -35.11 -5.67
N GLY A 80 -9.98 -35.64 -4.51
CA GLY A 80 -9.75 -34.85 -3.32
C GLY A 80 -8.55 -33.90 -3.43
N VAL A 81 -7.45 -34.37 -4.00
CA VAL A 81 -6.21 -33.56 -4.18
C VAL A 81 -6.42 -32.53 -5.30
N LEU A 82 -7.09 -32.92 -6.38
CA LEU A 82 -7.44 -32.01 -7.47
C LEU A 82 -8.38 -30.89 -7.00
N GLY A 83 -9.37 -31.22 -6.17
CA GLY A 83 -10.26 -30.24 -5.54
C GLY A 83 -9.50 -29.23 -4.69
N GLN A 84 -8.51 -29.67 -3.90
CA GLN A 84 -7.65 -28.77 -3.12
C GLN A 84 -6.81 -27.85 -4.01
N LEU A 85 -6.31 -28.36 -5.14
CA LEU A 85 -5.53 -27.58 -6.10
C LEU A 85 -6.39 -26.47 -6.74
N ILE A 86 -7.61 -26.81 -7.17
CA ILE A 86 -8.58 -25.82 -7.70
C ILE A 86 -8.91 -24.75 -6.65
N MET A 87 -9.07 -25.13 -5.38
CA MET A 87 -9.31 -24.17 -4.30
C MET A 87 -8.14 -23.20 -4.11
N ILE A 88 -6.90 -23.69 -4.19
CA ILE A 88 -5.70 -22.83 -4.08
C ILE A 88 -5.61 -21.87 -5.25
N GLU A 89 -5.84 -22.33 -6.48
CA GLU A 89 -5.84 -21.45 -7.66
C GLU A 89 -6.92 -20.35 -7.55
N LYS A 90 -8.09 -20.69 -7.02
CA LYS A 90 -9.14 -19.69 -6.72
C LYS A 90 -8.68 -18.70 -5.65
N GLN A 91 -8.02 -19.16 -4.58
CA GLN A 91 -7.50 -18.28 -3.53
C GLN A 91 -6.42 -17.34 -4.06
N ILE A 92 -5.50 -17.83 -4.91
CA ILE A 92 -4.48 -17.02 -5.58
C ILE A 92 -5.14 -15.93 -6.42
N SER A 93 -6.11 -16.28 -7.26
CA SER A 93 -6.84 -15.33 -8.11
C SER A 93 -7.56 -14.26 -7.28
N ASN A 94 -8.23 -14.67 -6.21
CA ASN A 94 -8.91 -13.75 -5.29
C ASN A 94 -7.91 -12.79 -4.60
N GLU A 95 -6.77 -13.28 -4.16
CA GLU A 95 -5.77 -12.45 -3.48
C GLU A 95 -5.14 -11.43 -4.43
N ILE A 96 -4.82 -11.84 -5.67
CA ILE A 96 -4.30 -10.94 -6.71
C ILE A 96 -5.32 -9.85 -7.03
N THR A 97 -6.58 -10.21 -7.27
CA THR A 97 -7.64 -9.27 -7.63
C THR A 97 -7.99 -8.32 -6.48
N SER A 98 -8.07 -8.82 -5.25
CA SER A 98 -8.26 -8.00 -4.05
C SER A 98 -7.12 -7.02 -3.85
N CYS A 99 -5.86 -7.48 -3.87
CA CYS A 99 -4.73 -6.59 -3.71
C CYS A 99 -4.64 -5.54 -4.82
N PHE A 100 -4.97 -5.91 -6.06
CA PHE A 100 -4.99 -4.97 -7.18
C PHE A 100 -6.02 -3.86 -6.95
N LYS A 101 -7.24 -4.22 -6.54
CA LYS A 101 -8.29 -3.27 -6.20
C LYS A 101 -7.86 -2.33 -5.07
N ASP A 102 -7.36 -2.89 -3.96
CA ASP A 102 -6.92 -2.10 -2.81
C ASP A 102 -5.80 -1.13 -3.19
N VAL A 103 -4.81 -1.58 -3.97
CA VAL A 103 -3.69 -0.74 -4.40
C VAL A 103 -4.15 0.38 -5.34
N ILE A 104 -5.12 0.13 -6.23
CA ILE A 104 -5.68 1.19 -7.08
C ILE A 104 -6.37 2.24 -6.23
N GLU A 105 -7.27 1.84 -5.33
CA GLU A 105 -8.00 2.79 -4.48
C GLU A 105 -7.04 3.62 -3.61
N LEU A 106 -5.97 3.01 -3.09
CA LEU A 106 -4.94 3.71 -2.33
C LEU A 106 -4.12 4.67 -3.21
N LYS A 107 -3.80 4.29 -4.46
CA LYS A 107 -3.09 5.14 -5.41
C LYS A 107 -3.93 6.34 -5.85
N GLU A 108 -5.23 6.15 -6.05
CA GLU A 108 -6.15 7.24 -6.36
C GLU A 108 -6.20 8.27 -5.23
N LYS A 109 -6.35 7.82 -3.97
CA LYS A 109 -6.28 8.69 -2.79
C LYS A 109 -4.93 9.41 -2.66
N LEU A 110 -3.85 8.70 -2.94
CA LEU A 110 -2.51 9.27 -2.91
C LEU A 110 -2.34 10.36 -3.98
N ASN A 111 -2.88 10.17 -5.19
CA ASN A 111 -2.88 11.20 -6.21
C ASN A 111 -3.70 12.43 -5.78
N GLN A 112 -4.89 12.23 -5.18
CA GLN A 112 -5.70 13.32 -4.64
C GLN A 112 -4.92 14.14 -3.60
N PHE A 113 -4.27 13.49 -2.63
CA PHE A 113 -3.46 14.21 -1.64
C PHE A 113 -2.22 14.89 -2.22
N ARG A 114 -1.62 14.34 -3.28
CA ARG A 114 -0.52 15.01 -4.00
C ARG A 114 -0.99 16.27 -4.72
N GLU A 115 -2.14 16.21 -5.38
CA GLU A 115 -2.76 17.38 -6.03
C GLU A 115 -3.15 18.45 -4.99
N GLU A 116 -3.72 18.05 -3.85
CA GLU A 116 -4.00 18.97 -2.73
C GLU A 116 -2.72 19.60 -2.17
N LEU A 117 -1.63 18.83 -2.05
CA LEU A 117 -0.33 19.34 -1.61
C LEU A 117 0.24 20.36 -2.60
N GLU A 118 0.16 20.07 -3.90
CA GLU A 118 0.59 20.98 -4.97
C GLU A 118 -0.20 22.30 -4.90
N SER A 119 -1.53 22.21 -4.80
CA SER A 119 -2.43 23.36 -4.69
C SER A 119 -2.15 24.21 -3.45
N THR A 120 -1.96 23.57 -2.28
CA THR A 120 -1.65 24.28 -1.02
C THR A 120 -0.29 24.95 -1.06
N ARG A 121 0.73 24.30 -1.66
CA ARG A 121 2.05 24.92 -1.89
C ARG A 121 1.97 26.12 -2.83
N GLN A 122 1.18 26.06 -3.89
CA GLN A 122 0.96 27.20 -4.79
C GLN A 122 0.25 28.36 -4.10
N LYS A 123 -0.78 28.08 -3.28
CA LYS A 123 -1.48 29.10 -2.47
C LYS A 123 -0.55 29.79 -1.48
N LEU A 124 0.32 29.03 -0.80
CA LEU A 124 1.32 29.59 0.11
C LEU A 124 2.31 30.50 -0.60
N LYS A 125 2.85 30.07 -1.76
CA LYS A 125 3.71 30.93 -2.59
C LYS A 125 3.02 32.25 -2.95
N LEU A 126 1.75 32.21 -3.36
CA LEU A 126 0.99 33.41 -3.73
C LEU A 126 0.71 34.34 -2.53
N MET A 127 0.63 33.79 -1.31
CA MET A 127 0.50 34.60 -0.09
C MET A 127 1.83 35.27 0.27
N ASP A 128 2.95 34.58 0.12
CA ASP A 128 4.30 35.13 0.35
C ASP A 128 4.64 36.27 -0.64
N PHE A 129 4.03 36.31 -1.83
CA PHE A 129 4.21 37.39 -2.81
C PHE A 129 3.30 38.63 -2.58
N LYS A 130 2.30 38.54 -1.70
CA LYS A 130 1.33 39.63 -1.45
C LYS A 130 1.57 40.39 -0.14
N VAL A 131 2.56 39.97 0.65
CA VAL A 131 3.02 40.63 1.89
C VAL A 131 4.31 41.38 1.60
#